data_AF-A0A7W3QPB7-F1
#
_entry.id   AF-A0A7W3QPB7-F1
#
_cell.length_a   1.000
_cell.length_b   1.000
_cell.length_c   1.000
_cell.angle_alpha   90.00
_cell.angle_beta   90.00
_cell.angle_gamma   90.00
#
_symmetry.space_group_name_H-M   'P 1'
#
loop_
_entity.id
_entity.type
_entity.pdbx_description
1 polymer ?
#
loop_
_entity_poly.entity_id
_entity_poly.type
_entity_poly.pdbx_seq_one_letter_code
_entity_poly.pdbx_strand_id
1 'polypeptide(L)'
;MSVPPIEFQTLDGHQALDVLDELADLYVRVYAEPPYDSAPKFSRERFTERTREQALASGFVLVTARRRDALAGFAFGFSMMPGAWWANASMPPAEVLKASKFALVEFIVEKDMRGRASAGLC
;
A
#
# COMPACT_ATOMS: atom_id res chain seq x y z
N MET A 1 -9.60 -22.59 -19.11
CA MET A 1 -8.49 -22.64 -18.13
C MET A 1 -8.93 -21.86 -16.90
N SER A 2 -8.93 -22.47 -15.72
CA SER A 2 -9.30 -21.77 -14.47
C SER A 2 -8.19 -20.80 -14.08
N VAL A 3 -8.55 -19.56 -13.71
CA VAL A 3 -7.59 -18.58 -13.19
C VAL A 3 -7.23 -19.02 -11.76
N PRO A 4 -5.95 -19.25 -11.42
CA PRO A 4 -5.57 -19.60 -10.05
C PRO A 4 -6.02 -18.50 -9.08
N PRO A 5 -6.51 -18.88 -7.88
CA PRO A 5 -7.07 -17.95 -6.92
C PRO A 5 -6.02 -16.95 -6.43
N ILE A 6 -6.50 -15.79 -5.98
CA ILE A 6 -5.70 -14.81 -5.26
C ILE A 6 -5.76 -15.13 -3.78
N GLU A 7 -4.58 -15.22 -3.16
CA GLU A 7 -4.42 -15.42 -1.73
C GLU A 7 -4.04 -14.11 -1.08
N PHE A 8 -4.72 -13.79 0.04
CA PHE A 8 -4.44 -12.60 0.82
C PHE A 8 -3.72 -12.96 2.11
N GLN A 9 -2.70 -12.19 2.44
CA GLN A 9 -1.96 -12.34 3.69
C GLN A 9 -1.85 -10.98 4.37
N THR A 10 -2.17 -10.94 5.66
CA THR A 10 -1.96 -9.79 6.52
C THR A 10 -0.62 -9.91 7.23
N LEU A 11 0.15 -8.82 7.19
CA LEU A 11 1.50 -8.72 7.75
C LEU A 11 1.56 -7.52 8.70
N ASP A 12 2.25 -7.68 9.82
CA ASP A 12 2.60 -6.57 10.71
C ASP A 12 3.80 -5.76 10.19
N GLY A 13 4.23 -4.77 10.97
CA GLY A 13 5.36 -3.90 10.61
C GLY A 13 6.68 -4.64 10.42
N HIS A 14 7.01 -5.61 11.28
CA HIS A 14 8.24 -6.38 11.15
C HIS A 14 8.20 -7.26 9.90
N GLN A 15 7.10 -7.98 9.70
CA GLN A 15 6.92 -8.84 8.55
C GLN A 15 6.89 -8.05 7.23
N ALA A 16 6.39 -6.80 7.25
CA ALA A 16 6.45 -5.91 6.10
C ALA A 16 7.89 -5.49 5.74
N LEU A 17 8.76 -5.31 6.74
CA LEU A 17 10.18 -5.02 6.52
C LEU A 17 10.91 -6.22 5.87
N ASP A 18 10.52 -7.44 6.22
CA ASP A 18 11.09 -8.67 5.64
C ASP A 18 10.79 -8.82 4.15
N VAL A 19 9.63 -8.29 3.69
CA VAL A 19 9.21 -8.35 2.27
C VAL A 19 9.40 -7.04 1.51
N LEU A 20 10.00 -6.02 2.12
CA LEU A 20 10.04 -4.66 1.60
C LEU A 20 10.67 -4.56 0.20
N ASP A 21 11.69 -5.36 -0.08
CA ASP A 21 12.34 -5.37 -1.39
C ASP A 21 11.41 -5.86 -2.51
N GLU A 22 10.57 -6.87 -2.23
CA GLU A 22 9.57 -7.37 -3.18
C GLU A 22 8.46 -6.33 -3.41
N LEU A 23 8.02 -5.64 -2.35
CA LEU A 23 7.06 -4.54 -2.47
C LEU A 23 7.61 -3.41 -3.35
N ALA A 24 8.88 -3.07 -3.16
CA ALA A 24 9.55 -2.01 -3.89
C ALA A 24 9.74 -2.36 -5.38
N ASP A 25 9.99 -3.63 -5.71
CA ASP A 25 10.04 -4.12 -7.09
C ASP A 25 8.70 -3.93 -7.80
N LEU A 26 7.60 -4.28 -7.14
CA LEU A 26 6.26 -4.10 -7.71
C LEU A 26 5.89 -2.61 -7.81
N TYR A 27 6.20 -1.82 -6.77
CA TYR A 27 5.94 -0.39 -6.73
C TYR A 27 6.59 0.34 -7.93
N VAL A 28 7.90 0.16 -8.13
CA VAL A 28 8.62 0.82 -9.24
C VAL A 28 8.08 0.37 -10.59
N ARG A 29 7.75 -0.93 -10.74
CA ARG A 29 7.18 -1.44 -11.99
C ARG A 29 5.84 -0.78 -12.32
N VAL A 30 4.96 -0.65 -11.33
CA VAL A 30 3.65 0.00 -11.50
C VAL A 30 3.79 1.49 -11.77
N TYR A 31 4.67 2.19 -11.05
CA TYR A 31 4.89 3.63 -11.24
C TYR A 31 5.75 3.99 -12.45
N ALA A 32 6.35 3.01 -13.13
CA ALA A 32 6.96 3.21 -14.44
C ALA A 32 5.92 3.38 -15.56
N GLU A 33 4.67 3.00 -15.31
CA GLU A 33 3.58 3.16 -16.28
C GLU A 33 3.05 4.60 -16.33
N PRO A 34 2.50 5.04 -17.48
CA PRO A 34 1.71 6.26 -17.53
C PRO A 34 0.55 6.24 -16.53
N PRO A 35 0.19 7.38 -15.91
CA PRO A 35 0.69 8.73 -16.14
C PRO A 35 1.91 9.12 -15.28
N TYR A 36 2.53 8.16 -14.61
CA TYR A 36 3.54 8.42 -13.59
C TYR A 36 4.95 8.45 -14.16
N ASP A 37 5.20 7.65 -15.21
CA ASP A 37 6.41 7.67 -16.05
C ASP A 37 7.72 7.75 -15.23
N SER A 38 7.78 6.98 -14.14
CA SER A 38 8.94 6.93 -13.22
C SER A 38 9.36 8.29 -12.64
N ALA A 39 8.42 9.22 -12.43
CA ALA A 39 8.74 10.52 -11.84
C ALA A 39 9.57 10.38 -10.54
N PRO A 40 10.54 11.27 -10.26
CA PRO A 40 11.53 11.07 -9.18
C PRO A 40 10.97 10.75 -7.78
N LYS A 41 9.73 11.17 -7.49
CA LYS A 41 9.02 10.87 -6.24
C LYS A 41 8.66 9.39 -6.07
N PHE A 42 8.67 8.61 -7.16
CA PHE A 42 8.36 7.18 -7.18
C PHE A 42 9.63 6.31 -7.25
N SER A 43 10.79 6.85 -6.87
CA SER A 43 12.02 6.07 -6.81
C SER A 43 11.94 4.96 -5.75
N ARG A 44 12.62 3.85 -6.02
CA ARG A 44 12.76 2.73 -5.08
C ARG A 44 13.23 3.21 -3.71
N GLU A 45 14.32 3.97 -3.70
CA GLU A 45 14.97 4.50 -2.49
C GLU A 45 13.96 5.24 -1.60
N ARG A 46 13.28 6.26 -2.17
CA ARG A 46 12.28 7.05 -1.43
C ARG A 46 11.12 6.20 -0.92
N PHE A 47 10.66 5.24 -1.72
CA PHE A 47 9.63 4.30 -1.28
C PHE A 47 10.11 3.46 -0.09
N THR A 48 11.30 2.88 -0.18
CA THR A 48 11.85 2.03 0.89
C THR A 48 12.12 2.80 2.17
N GLU A 49 12.71 4.01 2.09
CA GLU A 49 12.99 4.86 3.24
C GLU A 49 11.70 5.23 3.97
N ARG A 50 10.72 5.76 3.24
CA ARG A 50 9.43 6.16 3.81
C ARG A 50 8.69 4.96 4.41
N THR A 51 8.70 3.81 3.72
CA THR A 51 7.98 2.62 4.19
C THR A 51 8.60 2.05 5.46
N ARG A 52 9.93 2.16 5.65
CA ARG A 52 10.60 1.76 6.91
C ARG A 52 10.09 2.57 8.10
N GLU A 53 9.93 3.88 7.93
CA GLU A 53 9.37 4.75 8.98
C GLU A 53 7.90 4.42 9.25
N GLN A 54 7.11 4.18 8.21
CA GLN A 54 5.68 3.88 8.32
C GLN A 54 5.41 2.52 8.96
N ALA A 55 6.26 1.52 8.70
CA ALA A 55 6.16 0.19 9.30
C ALA A 55 6.29 0.21 10.84
N LEU A 56 6.90 1.26 11.41
CA LEU A 56 7.03 1.47 12.85
C LEU A 56 5.83 2.22 13.46
N ALA A 57 4.90 2.71 12.65
CA ALA A 57 3.74 3.46 13.14
C ALA A 57 2.75 2.55 13.88
N SER A 58 2.10 3.10 14.91
CA SER A 58 1.08 2.37 15.67
C SER A 58 -0.07 1.92 14.77
N GLY A 59 -0.43 0.64 14.90
CA GLY A 59 -1.49 0.03 14.10
C GLY A 59 -1.16 -0.09 12.62
N PHE A 60 0.14 -0.11 12.25
CA PHE A 60 0.55 -0.47 10.90
C PHE A 60 0.05 -1.86 10.53
N VAL A 61 -0.48 -1.99 9.32
CA VAL A 61 -0.86 -3.26 8.73
C VAL A 61 -0.64 -3.22 7.23
N LEU A 62 -0.07 -4.31 6.70
CA LEU A 62 0.11 -4.57 5.29
C LEU A 62 -0.76 -5.76 4.90
N VAL A 63 -1.42 -5.67 3.75
CA VAL A 63 -2.10 -6.80 3.11
C VAL A 63 -1.43 -7.02 1.76
N THR A 64 -0.92 -8.22 1.53
CA THR A 64 -0.41 -8.65 0.22
C THR A 64 -1.44 -9.52 -0.48
N ALA A 65 -1.60 -9.32 -1.78
CA ALA A 65 -2.32 -10.22 -2.67
C ALA A 65 -1.30 -11.02 -3.48
N ARG A 66 -1.37 -12.35 -3.44
CA ARG A 66 -0.47 -13.23 -4.19
C ARG A 66 -1.25 -14.15 -5.12
N ARG A 67 -0.68 -14.42 -6.30
CA ARG A 67 -1.17 -15.42 -7.25
C ARG A 67 -0.12 -16.51 -7.37
N ARG A 68 -0.37 -17.65 -6.72
CA ARG A 68 0.70 -18.60 -6.37
C ARG A 68 1.75 -17.83 -5.52
N ASP A 69 3.02 -17.93 -5.86
CA ASP A 69 4.10 -17.26 -5.11
C ASP A 69 4.41 -15.83 -5.58
N ALA A 70 3.71 -15.34 -6.62
CA ALA A 70 3.98 -14.00 -7.18
C ALA A 70 3.11 -12.93 -6.53
N LEU A 71 3.74 -11.84 -6.07
CA LEU A 71 3.04 -10.65 -5.58
C LEU A 71 2.24 -9.98 -6.70
N ALA A 72 0.92 -9.99 -6.55
CA ALA A 72 -0.06 -9.41 -7.47
C ALA A 72 -0.54 -8.01 -7.04
N GLY A 73 -0.28 -7.63 -5.79
CA GLY A 73 -0.65 -6.33 -5.25
C GLY A 73 -0.40 -6.26 -3.77
N PHE A 74 -0.44 -5.04 -3.23
CA PHE A 74 -0.40 -4.82 -1.79
C PHE A 74 -1.11 -3.53 -1.41
N ALA A 75 -1.53 -3.46 -0.16
CA ALA A 75 -2.09 -2.28 0.46
C ALA A 75 -1.54 -2.15 1.87
N PHE A 76 -1.17 -0.95 2.31
CA PHE A 76 -0.83 -0.75 3.71
C PHE A 76 -1.27 0.61 4.23
N GLY A 77 -1.39 0.66 5.54
CA GLY A 77 -1.71 1.87 6.26
C GLY A 77 -1.41 1.73 7.74
N PHE A 78 -1.72 2.80 8.48
CA PHE A 78 -1.54 2.83 9.93
C PHE A 78 -2.59 3.72 10.59
N SER A 79 -2.68 3.63 11.91
CA SER A 79 -3.64 4.41 12.69
C SER A 79 -3.15 5.85 12.88
N MET A 80 -4.04 6.81 12.67
CA MET A 80 -3.83 8.22 12.95
C MET A 80 -4.75 8.65 14.09
N MET A 81 -4.15 9.17 15.15
CA MET A 81 -4.86 9.71 16.31
C MET A 81 -5.73 10.92 15.94
N PRO A 82 -6.75 11.26 16.75
CA PRO A 82 -7.43 12.55 16.68
C PRO A 82 -6.44 13.71 16.59
N GLY A 83 -6.72 14.66 15.71
CA GLY A 83 -5.87 15.83 15.44
C GLY A 83 -4.73 15.57 14.44
N ALA A 84 -4.36 14.31 14.17
CA ALA A 84 -3.30 13.99 13.22
C ALA A 84 -3.78 14.11 11.77
N TRP A 85 -2.98 14.78 10.94
CA TRP A 85 -3.21 14.98 9.51
C TRP A 85 -1.90 15.12 8.73
N TRP A 86 -1.95 15.02 7.41
CA TRP A 86 -0.79 15.20 6.54
C TRP A 86 -0.38 16.68 6.49
N ALA A 87 0.91 16.96 6.74
CA ALA A 87 1.43 18.33 6.80
C ALA A 87 1.21 19.15 5.52
N ASN A 88 1.21 18.49 4.36
CA ASN A 88 1.11 19.14 3.05
C ASN A 88 -0.25 18.88 2.36
N ALA A 89 -1.27 18.46 3.10
CA ALA A 89 -2.62 18.29 2.56
C ALA A 89 -3.54 19.45 2.98
N SER A 90 -4.59 19.69 2.20
CA SER A 90 -5.69 20.55 2.63
C SER A 90 -6.29 20.02 3.94
N MET A 91 -6.70 20.94 4.82
CA MET A 91 -7.32 20.57 6.08
C MET A 91 -8.64 19.82 5.82
N PRO A 92 -8.89 18.68 6.48
CA PRO A 92 -10.13 17.95 6.29
C PRO A 92 -11.26 18.61 7.10
N PRO A 93 -12.51 18.17 6.90
CA PRO A 93 -13.60 18.52 7.79
C PRO A 93 -13.29 18.20 9.27
N ALA A 94 -13.86 18.99 10.17
CA ALA A 94 -13.54 18.93 11.60
C ALA A 94 -13.85 17.56 12.22
N GLU A 95 -14.88 16.89 11.75
CA GLU A 95 -15.27 15.54 12.17
C GLU A 95 -14.21 14.50 11.79
N VAL A 96 -13.60 14.60 10.61
CA VAL A 96 -12.51 13.72 10.18
C VAL A 96 -11.25 14.00 10.99
N LEU A 97 -10.93 15.27 11.23
CA LEU A 97 -9.76 15.64 12.01
C LEU A 97 -9.85 15.12 13.45
N LYS A 98 -11.02 15.22 14.08
CA LYS A 98 -11.25 14.84 15.48
C LYS A 98 -11.42 13.34 15.71
N ALA A 99 -11.60 12.55 14.66
CA ALA A 99 -11.75 11.10 14.78
C ALA A 99 -10.40 10.38 14.81
N SER A 100 -10.35 9.24 15.53
CA SER A 100 -9.38 8.20 15.23
C SER A 100 -9.66 7.67 13.82
N LYS A 101 -8.63 7.52 13.01
CA LYS A 101 -8.79 7.15 11.60
C LYS A 101 -7.67 6.19 11.17
N PHE A 102 -7.94 5.43 10.13
CA PHE A 102 -6.92 4.62 9.47
C PHE A 102 -6.48 5.32 8.18
N ALA A 103 -5.19 5.55 8.03
CA ALA A 103 -4.62 6.16 6.84
C ALA A 103 -4.15 5.06 5.89
N LEU A 104 -4.85 4.88 4.77
CA LEU A 104 -4.38 4.05 3.67
C LEU A 104 -3.30 4.82 2.90
N VAL A 105 -2.06 4.34 2.97
CA VAL A 105 -0.89 5.03 2.39
C VAL A 105 -0.63 4.54 0.98
N GLU A 106 -0.59 3.22 0.80
CA GLU A 106 -0.34 2.58 -0.48
C GLU A 106 -1.46 1.64 -0.84
N PHE A 107 -1.82 1.64 -2.12
CA PHE A 107 -2.75 0.70 -2.72
C PHE A 107 -2.31 0.39 -4.15
N ILE A 108 -1.57 -0.71 -4.30
CA ILE A 108 -0.87 -1.07 -5.53
C ILE A 108 -1.41 -2.39 -6.05
N VAL A 109 -1.78 -2.41 -7.33
CA VAL A 109 -2.24 -3.60 -8.03
C VAL A 109 -1.46 -3.75 -9.33
N GLU A 110 -0.90 -4.94 -9.52
CA GLU A 110 -0.22 -5.34 -10.74
C GLU A 110 -1.19 -5.20 -11.94
N LYS A 111 -0.67 -4.72 -13.07
CA LYS A 111 -1.47 -4.29 -14.22
C LYS A 111 -2.36 -5.40 -14.77
N ASP A 112 -1.83 -6.60 -14.93
CA ASP A 112 -2.58 -7.74 -15.49
C ASP A 112 -3.72 -8.21 -14.57
N MET A 113 -3.71 -7.78 -13.31
CA MET A 113 -4.73 -8.08 -12.30
C MET A 113 -5.80 -7.00 -12.14
N ARG A 114 -5.63 -5.83 -12.75
CA ARG A 114 -6.63 -4.74 -12.72
C ARG A 114 -7.90 -5.14 -13.47
N GLY A 115 -9.06 -4.72 -12.96
CA GLY A 115 -10.36 -5.02 -13.57
C GLY A 115 -10.78 -6.51 -13.52
N ARG A 116 -9.99 -7.36 -12.85
CA ARG A 116 -10.28 -8.80 -12.68
C ARG A 116 -10.83 -9.13 -11.29
N ALA A 117 -11.46 -8.14 -10.62
CA ALA A 117 -12.12 -8.37 -9.35
C ALA A 117 -13.14 -9.50 -9.52
N SER A 118 -12.82 -10.68 -9.02
CA SER A 118 -13.82 -11.67 -8.64
C SER A 118 -14.69 -10.99 -7.59
N ALA A 119 -15.97 -10.85 -7.89
CA ALA A 119 -16.94 -10.13 -7.08
C ALA A 119 -16.85 -10.50 -5.59
N GLY A 120 -16.70 -9.48 -4.75
CA GLY A 120 -16.83 -9.59 -3.30
C GLY A 120 -15.68 -8.93 -2.57
N LEU A 121 -15.85 -7.64 -2.23
CA LEU A 121 -15.28 -6.96 -1.05
C LEU A 121 -15.64 -5.46 -1.16
N CYS A 122 -16.91 -5.15 -0.86
CA CYS A 122 -17.30 -3.93 -0.16
C CYS A 122 -17.56 -4.33 1.30
#